data_AF-A0A922F2H0-F1
#
_entry.id   AF-A0A922F2H0-F1
#
_cell.length_a   1.000
_cell.length_b   1.000
_cell.length_c   1.000
_cell.angle_alpha   90.00
_cell.angle_beta   90.00
_cell.angle_gamma   90.00
#
_symmetry.space_group_name_H-M   'P 1'
#
loop_
_entity.id
_entity.type
_entity.pdbx_description
1 polymer ?
#
loop_
_entity_poly.entity_id
_entity_poly.type
_entity_poly.pdbx_seq_one_letter_code
_entity_poly.pdbx_strand_id
1 'polypeptide(L)' 'MQDNQITRLIWTNKMLEDYVDICVSEIYAGDCPRTHFNKVGWKNVINKFSEKINKEFCYKQLKNNWDSLKKD' A
#
# COMPACT_ATOMS: atom_id res chain seq x y z
N MET A 1 -1.45 -28.34 3.36
CA MET A 1 -0.32 -27.56 2.80
C MET A 1 -0.91 -26.25 2.32
N GLN A 2 -0.77 -25.16 3.07
CA GLN A 2 -1.14 -23.83 2.56
C GLN A 2 0.07 -23.30 1.83
N ASP A 3 0.05 -23.44 0.49
CA ASP A 3 1.08 -22.86 -0.36
C ASP A 3 1.04 -21.35 -0.22
N ASN A 4 2.04 -20.83 0.47
CA ASN A 4 2.41 -19.42 0.51
C ASN A 4 2.87 -19.00 -0.89
N GLN A 5 1.90 -18.76 -1.78
CA GLN A 5 2.14 -18.30 -3.13
C GLN A 5 2.58 -16.84 -3.09
N ILE A 6 3.88 -16.60 -2.94
CA ILE A 6 4.52 -15.34 -3.35
C ILE A 6 4.57 -15.32 -4.88
N THR A 7 3.40 -15.27 -5.51
CA THR A 7 3.28 -14.99 -6.93
C THR A 7 3.78 -13.56 -7.12
N ARG A 8 4.73 -13.33 -8.04
CA ARG A 8 5.15 -11.99 -8.46
C ARG A 8 3.88 -11.16 -8.75
N LEU A 9 3.59 -10.21 -7.87
CA LEU A 9 2.41 -9.37 -8.00
C LEU A 9 2.64 -8.45 -9.20
N ILE A 10 1.85 -8.62 -10.24
CA ILE A 10 1.80 -7.67 -11.36
C ILE A 10 0.89 -6.54 -10.89
N TRP A 11 1.47 -5.38 -10.60
CA TRP A 11 0.72 -4.16 -10.32
C TRP A 11 0.00 -3.73 -11.59
N THR A 12 -1.33 -3.81 -11.58
CA THR A 12 -2.15 -3.26 -12.65
C THR A 12 -2.38 -1.77 -12.42
N ASN A 13 -2.67 -1.00 -13.47
CA ASN A 13 -2.99 0.43 -13.34
C ASN A 13 -4.12 0.67 -12.34
N LYS A 14 -5.14 -0.18 -12.35
CA LYS A 14 -6.26 -0.11 -11.38
C LYS A 14 -5.79 -0.30 -9.93
N MET A 15 -4.92 -1.28 -9.69
CA MET A 15 -4.35 -1.46 -8.34
C MET A 15 -3.49 -0.27 -7.91
N LEU A 16 -2.82 0.38 -8.86
CA LEU A 16 -2.02 1.56 -8.59
C LEU A 16 -2.89 2.77 -8.25
N GLU A 17 -3.95 3.02 -9.04
CA GLU A 17 -4.96 4.06 -8.76
C GLU A 17 -5.58 3.85 -7.38
N ASP A 18 -6.04 2.62 -7.10
CA ASP A 18 -6.61 2.26 -5.79
C ASP A 18 -5.62 2.47 -4.64
N TYR A 19 -4.35 2.14 -4.85
CA TYR A 19 -3.29 2.32 -3.86
C TYR A 19 -3.02 3.82 -3.60
N VAL A 20 -2.91 4.62 -4.66
CA VAL A 20 -2.68 6.07 -4.56
C VAL A 20 -3.86 6.75 -3.86
N ASP A 21 -5.10 6.39 -4.20
CA ASP A 21 -6.31 6.94 -3.56
C ASP A 21 -6.32 6.68 -2.05
N ILE A 22 -5.95 5.45 -1.64
CA ILE A 22 -5.84 5.10 -0.22
C ILE A 22 -4.72 5.93 0.44
N CYS A 23 -3.55 6.02 -0.19
CA CYS A 23 -2.45 6.83 0.32
C CYS A 23 -2.85 8.31 0.49
N VAL A 24 -3.55 8.90 -0.49
CA VAL A 24 -4.04 10.28 -0.43
C VAL A 24 -5.05 10.46 0.70
N SER A 25 -5.98 9.52 0.88
CA SER A 25 -6.94 9.55 2.00
C SER A 25 -6.25 9.57 3.37
N GLU A 26 -5.23 8.74 3.57
CA GLU A 26 -4.46 8.69 4.82
C GLU A 26 -3.61 9.96 5.04
N ILE A 27 -3.11 10.58 3.96
CA ILE A 27 -2.43 11.88 4.05
C ILE A 27 -3.41 12.95 4.55
N TYR A 28 -4.62 13.02 3.99
CA TYR A 28 -5.65 13.96 4.45
C TYR A 28 -6.14 13.69 5.87
N ALA A 29 -6.11 12.42 6.32
CA ALA A 29 -6.42 12.04 7.70
C ALA A 29 -5.34 12.49 8.71
N GLY A 30 -4.20 13.02 8.25
CA GLY A 30 -3.10 13.48 9.10
C GLY A 30 -2.09 12.39 9.48
N ASP A 31 -2.20 11.19 8.90
CA ASP A 31 -1.31 10.07 9.19
C ASP A 31 0.05 10.14 8.48
N CYS A 32 0.26 11.20 7.69
CA CYS A 32 1.54 11.57 7.09
C CYS A 32 1.99 12.96 7.59
N PRO A 33 2.53 13.08 8.82
CA PRO A 33 2.83 14.38 9.44
C PRO A 33 4.02 15.13 8.79
N ARG A 34 4.80 14.47 7.93
CA ARG A 34 5.89 15.10 7.15
C ARG A 34 5.91 14.54 5.72
N THR A 35 6.77 13.55 5.48
CA THR A 35 7.07 13.02 4.14
C THR A 35 6.80 11.51 4.03
N HIS A 36 6.44 10.88 5.15
CA HIS A 36 6.20 9.45 5.27
C HIS A 36 5.00 9.20 6.18
N PHE A 37 4.26 8.13 5.89
CA PHE A 37 3.25 7.61 6.81
C PHE A 37 3.90 7.24 8.14
N ASN A 38 3.22 7.60 9.23
CA ASN A 38 3.54 7.12 10.56
C ASN A 38 3.17 5.61 10.67
N LYS A 39 3.38 4.99 11.84
CA LYS A 39 3.05 3.57 12.04
C LYS A 39 1.55 3.26 11.87
N VAL A 40 0.68 4.20 12.25
CA VAL A 40 -0.77 4.08 12.12
C VAL A 40 -1.18 4.17 10.65
N GLY A 41 -0.68 5.18 9.92
CA GLY A 41 -0.90 5.33 8.49
C GLY A 41 -0.47 4.11 7.70
N TRP A 42 0.71 3.55 7.97
CA TRP A 42 1.13 2.30 7.30
C TRP A 42 0.21 1.12 7.61
N LYS A 43 -0.24 0.98 8.86
CA LYS A 43 -1.19 -0.07 9.23
C LYS A 43 -2.53 0.11 8.49
N ASN A 44 -3.02 1.34 8.40
CA ASN A 44 -4.25 1.67 7.69
C ASN A 44 -4.13 1.40 6.19
N VAL A 45 -3.04 1.86 5.54
CA VAL A 45 -2.75 1.60 4.12
C VAL A 45 -2.72 0.10 3.85
N ILE A 46 -2.02 -0.68 4.67
CA ILE A 46 -1.93 -2.13 4.52
C ILE A 46 -3.31 -2.78 4.63
N ASN A 47 -4.07 -2.45 5.67
CA ASN A 47 -5.39 -3.05 5.91
C ASN A 47 -6.36 -2.69 4.79
N LYS A 48 -6.54 -1.40 4.50
CA LYS A 48 -7.47 -0.90 3.48
C LYS A 48 -7.12 -1.44 2.09
N PHE A 49 -5.85 -1.48 1.74
CA PHE A 49 -5.42 -1.99 0.44
C PHE A 49 -5.59 -3.52 0.35
N SER A 50 -5.23 -4.25 1.40
CA SER A 50 -5.39 -5.71 1.42
C SER A 50 -6.86 -6.14 1.35
N GLU A 51 -7.73 -5.42 2.06
CA GLU A 51 -9.19 -5.60 2.00
C GLU A 51 -9.73 -5.28 0.59
N LYS A 52 -9.30 -4.16 -0.01
CA LYS A 52 -9.77 -3.74 -1.34
C LYS A 52 -9.38 -4.70 -2.45
N ILE A 53 -8.18 -5.26 -2.40
CA ILE A 53 -7.67 -6.20 -3.40
C ILE A 53 -8.02 -7.66 -3.05
N ASN A 54 -8.60 -7.89 -1.86
CA ASN A 54 -8.86 -9.22 -1.30
C ASN A 54 -7.61 -10.12 -1.34
N LYS A 55 -6.46 -9.55 -0.95
CA LYS A 55 -5.15 -10.20 -0.91
C LYS A 55 -4.32 -9.60 0.21
N GLU A 56 -3.60 -10.44 0.96
CA GLU A 56 -2.69 -9.94 1.99
C GLU A 56 -1.44 -9.28 1.37
N PHE A 57 -1.17 -8.06 1.81
CA PHE A 57 0.06 -7.33 1.51
C PHE A 57 0.89 -7.10 2.78
N CYS A 58 2.19 -7.27 2.68
CA CYS A 58 3.11 -6.89 3.75
C CYS A 58 3.61 -5.46 3.56
N TYR A 59 4.01 -4.83 4.68
CA TYR A 59 4.62 -3.51 4.69
C TYR A 59 5.72 -3.33 3.64
N LYS A 60 6.60 -4.33 3.48
CA LYS A 60 7.74 -4.25 2.54
C LYS A 60 7.28 -4.16 1.09
N GLN A 61 6.19 -4.83 0.70
CA GLN A 61 5.65 -4.77 -0.66
C GLN A 61 5.11 -3.38 -0.99
N LEU A 62 4.29 -2.82 -0.09
CA LEU A 62 3.67 -1.51 -0.29
C LEU A 62 4.70 -0.38 -0.18
N LYS A 63 5.63 -0.47 0.77
CA LYS A 63 6.73 0.51 0.90
C LYS A 63 7.60 0.55 -0.34
N ASN A 64 7.99 -0.60 -0.88
CA ASN A 64 8.79 -0.65 -2.10
C ASN A 64 8.05 0.02 -3.26
N ASN A 65 6.75 -0.20 -3.40
CA ASN A 65 5.94 0.47 -4.42
C ASN A 65 5.88 1.99 -4.21
N TRP A 66 5.65 2.43 -2.98
CA TRP A 66 5.65 3.85 -2.59
C TRP A 66 6.98 4.54 -2.88
N ASP A 67 8.11 3.90 -2.56
CA ASP A 67 9.44 4.46 -2.81
C ASP A 67 9.75 4.52 -4.32
N SER A 68 9.24 3.59 -5.13
CA SER A 68 9.33 3.64 -6.59
C SER A 68 8.49 4.78 -7.17
N LEU A 69 7.27 4.99 -6.68
CA LEU A 69 6.38 6.08 -7.14
C LEU A 69 6.93 7.48 -6.91
N LYS A 70 7.87 7.66 -5.98
CA LYS A 70 8.51 8.95 -5.70
C LYS A 70 9.73 9.26 -6.58
N LYS A 71 10.21 8.28 -7.35
CA LYS A 71 11.44 8.40 -8.15
C LYS A 71 11.17 8.82 -9.60
N ASP A 72 9.92 8.77 -10.02
CA ASP A 72 9.44 9.35 -11.28
C ASP A 72 8.96 10.79 -11.05
#